data_AF-A0A937NSR6-F1
#
_entry.id   AF-A0A937NSR6-F1
#
_cell.length_a   1.000
_cell.length_b   1.000
_cell.length_c   1.000
_cell.angle_alpha   90.00
_cell.angle_beta   90.00
_cell.angle_gamma   90.00
#
_symmetry.space_group_name_H-M   'P 1'
#
loop_
_entity.id
_entity.type
_entity.pdbx_description
1 polymer ?
#
loop_
_entity_poly.entity_id
_entity_poly.type
_entity_poly.pdbx_seq_one_letter_code
_entity_poly.pdbx_strand_id
1 'polypeptide(L)' 'EPMGSEVYLYLNTGIHTFIARVGAHDRPKVNQEMDMVFDMSKVHFFDKESEEAIV' A
#
# COMPACT_ATOMS: atom_id res chain seq x y z
N GLU A 1 -10.72 6.05 -1.18
CA GLU A 1 -11.99 6.70 -0.74
C GLU A 1 -11.94 6.95 0.77
N PRO A 2 -12.45 8.08 1.27
CA PRO A 2 -12.57 8.32 2.71
C PRO A 2 -13.76 7.55 3.28
N MET A 3 -13.50 6.54 4.11
CA MET A 3 -14.52 5.73 4.81
C MET A 3 -14.55 6.09 6.29
N GLY A 4 -14.66 7.39 6.59
CA GLY A 4 -14.67 7.91 7.97
C GLY A 4 -13.29 8.33 8.47
N SER A 5 -12.72 7.57 9.42
CA SER A 5 -11.42 7.88 10.07
C SER A 5 -10.20 7.40 9.26
N GLU A 6 -10.44 6.60 8.22
CA GLU A 6 -9.41 5.98 7.39
C GLU A 6 -9.70 6.27 5.92
N VAL A 7 -8.62 6.50 5.15
CA VAL A 7 -8.65 6.71 3.72
C VAL A 7 -7.91 5.56 3.06
N TYR A 8 -8.55 4.92 2.09
CA TYR A 8 -7.91 3.93 1.24
C TYR A 8 -7.34 4.61 -0.01
N LEU A 9 -6.03 4.50 -0.19
CA LEU A 9 -5.30 4.96 -1.36
C LEU A 9 -5.03 3.78 -2.27
N TYR A 10 -5.48 3.89 -3.52
CA TYR A 10 -5.11 2.97 -4.58
C TYR A 10 -3.89 3.54 -5.28
N LEU A 11 -2.76 2.84 -5.15
CA LEU A 11 -1.47 3.29 -5.63
C LEU A 11 -1.00 2.35 -6.73
N ASN A 12 -0.39 2.91 -7.76
CA ASN A 12 0.10 2.16 -8.90
C ASN A 12 1.57 2.53 -9.12
N THR A 13 2.45 1.52 -9.15
CA THR A 13 3.90 1.70 -9.41
C THR A 13 4.28 1.53 -10.88
N GLY A 14 3.29 1.53 -11.78
CA GLY A 14 3.41 1.22 -13.20
C GLY A 14 3.28 -0.27 -13.53
N ILE A 15 3.67 -1.16 -12.61
CA ILE A 15 3.68 -2.62 -12.83
C ILE A 15 2.66 -3.33 -11.93
N HIS A 16 2.49 -2.85 -10.70
CA HIS A 16 1.58 -3.44 -9.72
C HIS A 16 0.74 -2.36 -9.05
N THR A 17 -0.48 -2.74 -8.67
CA THR A 17 -1.39 -1.87 -7.91
C THR A 17 -1.50 -2.43 -6.49
N PHE A 18 -1.44 -1.55 -5.49
CA PHE A 18 -1.65 -1.92 -4.10
C PHE A 18 -2.50 -0.87 -3.38
N ILE A 19 -3.01 -1.26 -2.23
CA ILE A 19 -3.90 -0.45 -1.41
C ILE A 19 -3.16 -0.06 -0.14
N ALA A 20 -3.06 1.24 0.13
CA ALA A 20 -2.56 1.75 1.40
C ALA A 20 -3.71 2.34 2.22
N ARG A 21 -3.70 2.08 3.51
CA ARG A 21 -4.65 2.64 4.46
C ARG A 21 -3.96 3.76 5.24
N VAL A 22 -4.43 4.99 5.07
CA VAL A 22 -3.88 6.18 5.72
C VAL A 22 -4.92 6.85 6.61
N GLY A 23 -4.47 7.65 7.58
CA GLY A 23 -5.39 8.43 8.42
C GLY A 23 -6.12 9.50 7.61
N ALA A 24 -7.37 9.81 7.98
CA ALA A 24 -8.22 10.76 7.24
C ALA A 24 -7.79 12.24 7.28
N HIS A 25 -6.66 12.55 7.92
CA HIS A 25 -6.12 13.91 8.01
C HIS A 25 -5.43 14.35 6.72
N ASP A 26 -4.86 13.41 5.96
CA ASP A 26 -4.23 13.70 4.68
C ASP A 26 -5.17 13.37 3.52
N ARG A 27 -5.49 14.39 2.73
CA ARG A 27 -6.23 14.26 1.47
C ARG A 27 -5.25 14.40 0.32
N PRO A 28 -4.55 13.33 -0.08
CA PRO A 28 -3.73 13.35 -1.29
C PRO A 28 -4.56 13.78 -2.48
N LYS A 29 -3.99 14.63 -3.33
CA LYS A 29 -4.62 14.97 -4.61
C LYS A 29 -4.48 13.79 -5.58
N VAL A 30 -5.47 13.64 -6.45
CA VAL A 30 -5.42 12.64 -7.52
C VAL A 30 -4.19 12.93 -8.40
N ASN A 31 -3.41 11.89 -8.72
CA ASN A 31 -2.14 11.95 -9.47
C ASN A 31 -0.99 12.71 -8.79
N GLN A 32 -1.04 12.89 -7.47
CA GLN A 32 0.10 13.41 -6.73
C GLN A 32 1.15 12.30 -6.55
N GLU A 33 2.41 12.59 -6.89
CA GLU A 33 3.53 11.76 -6.49
C GLU A 33 3.70 11.82 -4.97
N MET A 34 3.82 10.65 -4.34
CA MET A 34 3.96 10.52 -2.89
C MET A 34 5.08 9.54 -2.57
N ASP A 35 5.96 9.96 -1.66
CA ASP A 35 6.93 9.07 -1.05
C ASP A 35 6.22 8.18 -0.03
N MET A 36 6.42 6.87 -0.15
CA MET A 36 5.84 5.88 0.74
C MET A 36 6.93 5.06 1.41
N VAL A 37 6.70 4.76 2.68
CA VAL A 37 7.57 3.89 3.47
C VAL A 37 6.81 2.62 3.83
N PHE A 38 7.39 1.48 3.49
CA PHE A 38 6.87 0.18 3.89
C PHE A 38 7.43 -0.20 5.27
N ASP A 39 6.54 -0.70 6.14
CA ASP A 39 6.94 -1.28 7.41
C ASP A 39 7.52 -2.69 7.17
N MET A 40 8.84 -2.76 7.07
CA MET A 40 9.59 -4.00 6.85
C MET A 40 9.45 -5.00 8.00
N SER A 41 8.86 -4.63 9.15
CA SER A 41 8.57 -5.59 10.23
C SER A 41 7.32 -6.43 9.98
N LYS A 42 6.49 -6.04 8.99
CA LYS A 42 5.22 -6.69 8.66
C LYS A 42 5.14 -7.17 7.21
N VAL A 43 6.27 -7.19 6.51
CA VAL A 43 6.33 -7.70 5.15
C VAL A 43 6.28 -9.22 5.18
N HIS A 44 5.66 -9.78 4.14
CA HIS A 44 5.63 -11.21 3.91
C HIS A 44 6.23 -11.51 2.54
N PHE A 45 7.13 -12.49 2.50
CA PHE A 45 7.76 -12.94 1.25
C PHE A 45 7.31 -14.36 0.94
N PHE A 46 6.95 -14.61 -0.31
CA PHE A 46 6.49 -15.92 -0.79
C PHE A 46 7.39 -16.39 -1.92
N ASP A 47 7.75 -17.66 -1.91
CA ASP A 47 8.44 -18.27 -3.03
C ASP A 47 7.48 -18.42 -4.24
N LYS A 48 7.98 -18.11 -5.44
CA LYS A 48 7.14 -18.06 -6.64
C LYS A 48 6.70 -19.44 -7.13
N GLU A 49 7.48 -20.49 -6.87
CA GLU A 49 7.21 -21.84 -7.39
C GLU A 49 6.38 -22.67 -6.40
N SER A 50 6.70 -22.57 -5.11
CA SER A 50 6.07 -23.35 -4.04
C SER A 50 4.94 -22.63 -3.30
N GLU A 51 4.83 -21.31 -3.47
CA GLU A 51 3.90 -20.43 -2.74
C GLU A 51 4.10 -20.44 -1.21
N GLU A 52 5.20 -21.02 -0.72
CA GLU A 52 5.50 -21.07 0.71
C GLU A 52 5.98 -19.70 1.24
N ALA A 53 5.56 -19.37 2.46
CA ALA A 53 6.00 -18.17 3.15
C ALA A 53 7.45 -18.33 3.62
N ILE A 54 8.32 -17.41 3.22
CA ILE A 54 9.74 -17.36 3.58
C ILE A 54 9.94 -16.56 4.88
N VAL A 55 9.19 -15.45 5.02
CA VAL A 55 9.14 -14.53 6.18
C VAL A 55 7.74 -13.96 6.28
#